data_AF-A0A482ZTS3-F1
#
_entry.id   AF-A0A482ZTS3-F1
#
_cell.length_a   1.000
_cell.length_b   1.000
_cell.length_c   1.000
_cell.angle_alpha   90.00
_cell.angle_beta   90.00
_cell.angle_gamma   90.00
#
_symmetry.space_group_name_H-M   'P 1'
#
loop_
_entity.id
_entity.type
_entity.pdbx_description
1 polymer ?
#
loop_
_entity_poly.entity_id
_entity_poly.type
_entity_poly.pdbx_seq_one_letter_code
_entity_poly.pdbx_strand_id
1 'polypeptide(L)'
;MQKLIVISSFLIALIGFGLWFYNKPSFEPAIGFILTIGGLAHKYWPKATKRYASKRLKGCYSFDYCNNNGLFTVGTDKLKFETKWSKASGDSIHIYNDPASIKGVAIAKGIPAINMVSNAASYDFSSRSRTPQEGELVVMENISGNFAVIKIVDIKDCTRSDSIDELTIEYVINPDKQVDFT
;
A
#
# COMPACT_ATOMS: atom_id res chain seq x y z
N MET A 1 22.24 -26.15 0.42
CA MET A 1 23.23 -26.87 -0.41
C MET A 1 23.54 -26.13 -1.72
N GLN A 2 22.56 -25.83 -2.58
CA GLN A 2 22.77 -25.14 -3.88
C GLN A 2 23.56 -23.81 -3.80
N LYS A 3 23.31 -22.97 -2.80
CA LYS A 3 24.00 -21.67 -2.64
C LYS A 3 25.49 -21.79 -2.36
N LEU A 4 25.91 -22.85 -1.67
CA LEU A 4 27.31 -23.11 -1.32
C LEU A 4 28.07 -23.58 -2.57
N ILE A 5 27.46 -24.48 -3.34
CA ILE A 5 27.99 -24.99 -4.61
C ILE A 5 28.26 -23.84 -5.59
N VAL A 6 27.31 -22.90 -5.71
CA VAL A 6 27.48 -21.73 -6.60
C VAL A 6 28.66 -20.86 -6.18
N ILE A 7 28.87 -20.62 -4.87
CA ILE A 7 29.98 -19.79 -4.38
C ILE A 7 31.33 -20.48 -4.64
N SER A 8 31.41 -21.78 -4.34
CA SER A 8 32.64 -22.54 -4.59
C SER A 8 33.03 -22.52 -6.07
N SER A 9 32.06 -22.62 -6.99
CA SER A 9 32.34 -22.55 -8.42
C SER A 9 32.88 -21.18 -8.86
N PHE A 10 32.34 -20.08 -8.33
CA PHE A 10 32.86 -18.74 -8.63
C PHE A 10 34.27 -18.51 -8.09
N LEU A 11 34.61 -19.05 -6.90
CA LEU A 11 35.95 -18.95 -6.32
C LEU A 11 36.99 -19.76 -7.11
N ILE A 12 36.64 -20.99 -7.50
CA ILE A 12 37.50 -21.84 -8.32
C ILE A 12 37.77 -21.17 -9.68
N ALA A 13 36.72 -20.63 -10.32
CA ALA A 13 36.85 -19.93 -11.59
C ALA A 13 37.71 -18.66 -11.46
N LEU A 14 37.54 -17.88 -10.39
CA LEU A 14 38.34 -16.68 -10.13
C LEU A 14 39.85 -17.02 -10.05
N ILE A 15 40.21 -18.07 -9.32
CA ILE A 15 41.60 -18.54 -9.21
C ILE A 15 42.12 -19.05 -10.56
N GLY A 16 41.32 -19.85 -11.26
CA GLY A 16 41.69 -20.41 -12.57
C GLY A 16 41.96 -19.34 -13.62
N PHE A 17 41.04 -18.38 -13.78
CA PHE A 17 41.20 -17.26 -14.71
C PHE A 17 42.33 -16.31 -14.29
N GLY A 18 42.52 -16.09 -12.98
CA GLY A 18 43.63 -15.28 -12.47
C GLY A 18 45.01 -15.88 -12.78
N LEU A 19 45.19 -17.19 -12.54
CA LEU A 19 46.43 -17.90 -12.88
C LEU A 19 46.67 -17.95 -14.39
N TRP A 20 45.61 -18.12 -15.19
CA TRP A 20 45.73 -18.07 -16.64
C TRP A 20 46.14 -16.68 -17.14
N PHE A 21 45.52 -15.62 -16.61
CA PHE A 21 45.87 -14.23 -16.94
C PHE A 21 47.32 -13.91 -16.58
N TYR A 22 47.80 -14.37 -15.43
CA TYR A 22 49.17 -14.14 -14.98
C TYR A 22 50.21 -14.78 -15.91
N ASN A 23 49.97 -16.04 -16.33
CA ASN A 23 50.89 -16.76 -17.19
C ASN A 23 50.82 -16.32 -18.67
N LYS A 24 49.63 -15.92 -19.13
CA LYS A 24 49.37 -15.48 -20.50
C LYS A 24 48.41 -14.29 -20.48
N PRO A 25 48.94 -13.05 -20.41
CA PRO A 25 48.09 -11.87 -20.42
C PRO A 25 47.45 -11.72 -21.80
N SER A 26 46.17 -12.09 -21.90
CA SER A 26 45.33 -11.94 -23.08
C SER A 26 43.89 -11.57 -22.69
N PHE A 27 43.07 -11.21 -23.68
CA PHE A 27 41.71 -10.75 -23.45
C PHE A 27 40.78 -11.84 -22.89
N GLU A 28 40.96 -13.09 -23.27
CA GLU A 28 40.10 -14.21 -22.86
C GLU A 28 40.13 -14.47 -21.34
N PRO A 29 41.30 -14.65 -20.68
CA PRO A 29 41.35 -14.79 -19.23
C PRO A 29 40.89 -13.52 -18.50
N ALA A 30 41.13 -12.34 -19.07
CA ALA A 30 40.69 -11.07 -18.48
C ALA A 30 39.16 -10.98 -18.39
N ILE A 31 38.44 -11.35 -19.46
CA ILE A 31 36.97 -11.35 -19.47
C ILE A 31 36.44 -12.35 -18.43
N GLY A 32 37.00 -13.56 -18.36
CA GLY A 32 36.63 -14.56 -17.36
C GLY A 32 36.84 -14.07 -15.92
N PHE A 33 37.95 -13.38 -15.67
CA PHE A 33 38.26 -12.79 -14.35
C PHE A 33 37.28 -11.66 -13.98
N ILE A 34 36.96 -10.75 -14.91
CA ILE A 34 36.00 -9.67 -14.67
C ILE A 34 34.60 -10.21 -14.41
N LEU A 35 34.14 -11.21 -15.18
CA LEU A 35 32.81 -11.80 -15.02
C LEU A 35 32.66 -12.54 -13.69
N THR A 36 33.71 -13.26 -13.26
CA THR A 36 33.69 -13.98 -11.97
C THR A 36 33.68 -13.02 -10.77
N ILE A 37 34.46 -11.94 -10.83
CA ILE A 37 34.40 -10.85 -9.84
C ILE A 37 33.02 -10.21 -9.84
N GLY A 38 32.47 -9.86 -11.01
CA GLY A 38 31.16 -9.23 -11.16
C GLY A 38 30.03 -10.09 -10.60
N GLY A 39 30.06 -11.41 -10.84
CA GLY A 39 29.08 -12.35 -10.28
C GLY A 39 29.13 -12.45 -8.76
N LEU A 40 30.33 -12.47 -8.17
CA LEU A 40 30.50 -12.42 -6.72
C LEU A 40 30.06 -11.06 -6.16
N ALA A 41 30.49 -9.96 -6.78
CA ALA A 41 30.14 -8.62 -6.38
C ALA A 41 28.62 -8.39 -6.41
N HIS A 42 27.90 -8.83 -7.45
CA HIS A 42 26.43 -8.73 -7.51
C HIS A 42 25.74 -9.44 -6.34
N LYS A 43 26.26 -10.60 -5.92
CA LYS A 43 25.69 -11.38 -4.82
C LYS A 43 25.88 -10.72 -3.46
N TYR A 44 27.03 -10.07 -3.25
CA TYR A 44 27.38 -9.37 -2.01
C TYR A 44 27.12 -7.87 -2.07
N TRP A 45 26.59 -7.36 -3.19
CA TRP A 45 26.30 -5.95 -3.35
C TRP A 45 25.30 -5.54 -2.27
N PRO A 46 25.59 -4.49 -1.48
CA PRO A 46 24.65 -4.01 -0.48
C PRO A 46 23.38 -3.59 -1.22
N LYS A 47 22.29 -4.36 -1.02
CA LYS A 47 20.98 -3.95 -1.54
C LYS A 47 20.65 -2.62 -0.86
N ALA A 48 20.48 -1.57 -1.65
CA ALA A 48 20.08 -0.28 -1.13
C ALA A 48 18.76 -0.44 -0.36
N THR A 49 18.82 -0.34 0.97
CA THR A 49 17.63 -0.23 1.79
C THR A 49 16.97 1.09 1.43
N LYS A 50 15.77 1.05 0.83
CA LYS A 50 14.99 2.25 0.51
C LYS A 50 14.61 2.96 1.81
N ARG A 51 15.49 3.85 2.30
CA ARG A 51 15.28 4.70 3.49
C ARG A 51 14.24 5.82 3.25
N TYR A 52 13.76 5.96 2.01
CA TYR A 52 12.83 7.00 1.56
C TYR A 52 11.55 6.44 0.94
N ALA A 53 11.16 5.21 1.31
CA ALA A 53 9.89 4.62 0.87
C ALA A 53 8.89 4.64 2.03
N SER A 54 7.75 5.31 1.83
CA SER A 54 6.63 5.22 2.77
C SER A 54 6.07 3.80 2.75
N LYS A 55 5.87 3.22 3.94
CA LYS A 55 5.16 1.95 4.09
C LYS A 55 3.63 2.12 3.96
N ARG A 56 3.13 3.36 3.95
CA ARG A 56 1.70 3.66 3.83
C ARG A 56 1.21 3.21 2.45
N LEU A 57 0.10 2.47 2.42
CA LEU A 57 -0.59 2.15 1.17
C LEU A 57 -1.50 3.33 0.84
N LYS A 58 -1.46 3.81 -0.39
CA LYS A 58 -2.31 4.90 -0.85
C LYS A 58 -2.86 4.62 -2.23
N GLY A 59 -4.01 5.18 -2.54
CA GLY A 59 -4.61 5.05 -3.86
C GLY A 59 -5.83 5.95 -4.02
N CYS A 60 -6.30 6.05 -5.26
CA CYS A 60 -7.54 6.71 -5.62
C CYS A 60 -8.30 5.76 -6.54
N TYR A 61 -9.58 5.53 -6.24
CA TYR A 61 -10.45 4.64 -7.01
C TYR A 61 -11.83 5.26 -7.19
N SER A 62 -12.39 5.05 -8.36
CA SER A 62 -13.81 5.30 -8.66
C SER A 62 -14.48 3.95 -8.90
N PHE A 63 -15.62 3.73 -8.26
CA PHE A 63 -16.37 2.49 -8.40
C PHE A 63 -17.87 2.72 -8.24
N ASP A 64 -18.66 1.85 -8.86
CA ASP A 64 -20.11 1.83 -8.68
C ASP A 64 -20.46 1.26 -7.31
N TYR A 65 -21.00 2.11 -6.43
CA TYR A 65 -21.35 1.76 -5.05
C TYR A 65 -22.71 1.04 -4.92
N CYS A 66 -23.47 0.90 -6.01
CA CYS A 66 -24.68 0.08 -6.05
C CYS A 66 -24.35 -1.39 -6.34
N ASN A 67 -23.21 -1.66 -6.97
CA ASN A 67 -22.74 -3.02 -7.25
C ASN A 67 -22.08 -3.69 -6.04
N ASN A 68 -21.96 -5.02 -6.09
CA ASN A 68 -21.32 -5.85 -5.04
C ASN A 68 -21.86 -5.60 -3.62
N ASN A 69 -23.16 -5.33 -3.49
CA ASN A 69 -23.81 -4.95 -2.22
C ASN A 69 -23.17 -3.74 -1.52
N GLY A 70 -22.62 -2.81 -2.31
CA GLY A 70 -21.90 -1.63 -1.83
C GLY A 70 -20.55 -1.95 -1.18
N LEU A 71 -20.03 -3.17 -1.34
CA LEU A 71 -18.77 -3.60 -0.77
C LEU A 71 -17.60 -3.26 -1.68
N PHE A 72 -16.60 -2.57 -1.12
CA PHE A 72 -15.33 -2.29 -1.79
C PHE A 72 -14.18 -2.54 -0.82
N THR A 73 -13.11 -3.21 -1.28
CA THR A 73 -11.99 -3.58 -0.41
C THR A 73 -10.75 -2.78 -0.77
N VAL A 74 -10.13 -2.15 0.24
CA VAL A 74 -8.81 -1.53 0.12
C VAL A 74 -7.79 -2.25 0.98
N GLY A 75 -6.56 -2.38 0.46
CA GLY A 75 -5.48 -3.11 1.11
C GLY A 75 -5.66 -4.63 1.10
N THR A 76 -4.72 -5.34 1.74
CA THR A 76 -4.68 -6.81 1.79
C THR A 76 -4.27 -7.30 3.17
N ASP A 77 -4.57 -8.57 3.47
CA ASP A 77 -4.18 -9.25 4.70
C ASP A 77 -4.56 -8.47 5.98
N LYS A 78 -3.59 -8.17 6.86
CA LYS A 78 -3.78 -7.40 8.10
C LYS A 78 -4.10 -5.93 7.85
N LEU A 79 -3.86 -5.44 6.64
CA LEU A 79 -4.18 -4.09 6.17
C LEU A 79 -5.43 -4.09 5.29
N LYS A 80 -6.23 -5.16 5.32
CA LYS A 80 -7.52 -5.22 4.62
C LYS A 80 -8.54 -4.34 5.34
N PHE A 81 -9.23 -3.50 4.57
CA PHE A 81 -10.41 -2.74 4.99
C PHE A 81 -11.51 -2.99 3.98
N GLU A 82 -12.54 -3.73 4.39
CA GLU A 82 -13.78 -3.87 3.62
C GLU A 82 -14.68 -2.69 3.96
N THR A 83 -14.91 -1.82 3.00
CA THR A 83 -15.83 -0.69 3.09
C THR A 83 -17.20 -1.11 2.61
N LYS A 84 -18.25 -0.57 3.22
CA LYS A 84 -19.64 -0.79 2.79
C LYS A 84 -20.33 0.56 2.64
N TRP A 85 -20.93 0.78 1.48
CA TRP A 85 -21.53 2.05 1.09
C TRP A 85 -23.00 1.91 0.75
N SER A 86 -23.76 2.98 0.92
CA SER A 86 -25.10 3.10 0.34
C SER A 86 -25.45 4.56 0.09
N LYS A 87 -26.43 4.76 -0.79
CA LYS A 87 -26.93 6.08 -1.19
C LYS A 87 -27.49 6.86 0.01
N ALA A 88 -27.16 8.15 0.11
CA ALA A 88 -27.72 9.07 1.11
C ALA A 88 -28.35 10.31 0.45
N SER A 89 -27.53 11.21 -0.11
CA SER A 89 -27.97 12.38 -0.91
C SER A 89 -27.03 12.62 -2.09
N GLY A 90 -27.27 13.66 -2.89
CA GLY A 90 -26.40 14.00 -4.02
C GLY A 90 -25.00 14.47 -3.64
N ASP A 91 -24.77 14.79 -2.37
CA ASP A 91 -23.52 15.32 -1.81
C ASP A 91 -23.03 14.52 -0.59
N SER A 92 -23.73 13.44 -0.22
CA SER A 92 -23.38 12.61 0.93
C SER A 92 -23.61 11.13 0.67
N ILE A 93 -22.84 10.29 1.36
CA ILE A 93 -22.91 8.83 1.22
C ILE A 93 -22.87 8.17 2.58
N HIS A 94 -23.60 7.06 2.77
CA HIS A 94 -23.52 6.30 4.01
C HIS A 94 -22.32 5.33 3.96
N ILE A 95 -21.59 5.26 5.07
CA ILE A 95 -20.59 4.21 5.33
C ILE A 95 -20.95 3.42 6.58
N TYR A 96 -20.70 2.11 6.57
CA TYR A 96 -21.03 1.19 7.67
C TYR A 96 -19.80 0.45 8.19
N ASN A 97 -19.81 0.13 9.49
CA ASN A 97 -18.87 -0.80 10.11
C ASN A 97 -19.35 -2.27 10.11
N ASP A 98 -20.37 -2.60 9.33
CA ASP A 98 -20.89 -3.98 9.19
C ASP A 98 -19.86 -5.01 8.72
N PRO A 99 -18.91 -4.70 7.81
CA PRO A 99 -17.99 -5.71 7.29
C PRO A 99 -17.11 -6.28 8.40
N ALA A 100 -16.89 -7.61 8.39
CA ALA A 100 -16.20 -8.32 9.46
C ALA A 100 -14.74 -7.90 9.68
N SER A 101 -14.10 -7.29 8.67
CA SER A 101 -12.75 -6.73 8.84
C SER A 101 -12.73 -5.37 9.55
N ILE A 102 -13.86 -4.70 9.72
CA ILE A 102 -13.94 -3.35 10.30
C ILE A 102 -14.37 -3.42 11.77
N LYS A 103 -13.68 -2.65 12.61
CA LYS A 103 -14.02 -2.48 14.01
C LYS A 103 -14.85 -1.21 14.22
N GLY A 104 -14.54 -0.13 13.50
CA GLY A 104 -15.26 1.13 13.63
C GLY A 104 -15.03 2.09 12.46
N VAL A 105 -15.97 3.01 12.30
CA VAL A 105 -15.90 4.13 11.35
C VAL A 105 -16.22 5.46 12.06
N ALA A 106 -15.50 6.51 11.72
CA ALA A 106 -15.67 7.85 12.27
C ALA A 106 -15.47 8.93 11.20
N ILE A 107 -16.02 10.13 11.41
CA ILE A 107 -15.82 11.28 10.52
C ILE A 107 -14.80 12.22 11.16
N ALA A 108 -13.73 12.54 10.44
CA ALA A 108 -12.76 13.57 10.83
C ALA A 108 -13.24 14.96 10.37
N LYS A 109 -14.13 15.55 11.17
CA LYS A 109 -14.76 16.84 10.88
C LYS A 109 -13.73 17.98 10.82
N GLY A 110 -13.87 18.85 9.82
CA GLY A 110 -13.06 20.06 9.70
C GLY A 110 -11.60 19.84 9.26
N ILE A 111 -11.24 18.62 8.82
CA ILE A 111 -9.90 18.31 8.33
C ILE A 111 -9.93 18.24 6.79
N PRO A 112 -9.20 19.10 6.06
CA PRO A 112 -9.32 19.21 4.61
C PRO A 112 -8.53 18.14 3.82
N ALA A 113 -7.54 17.53 4.46
CA ALA A 113 -6.60 16.62 3.83
C ALA A 113 -6.17 15.48 4.74
N ILE A 114 -5.95 14.31 4.15
CA ILE A 114 -5.60 13.07 4.87
C ILE A 114 -4.33 13.25 5.72
N ASN A 115 -3.34 13.97 5.20
CA ASN A 115 -2.08 14.24 5.88
C ASN A 115 -2.17 15.23 7.05
N MET A 116 -3.37 15.74 7.38
CA MET A 116 -3.61 16.59 8.54
C MET A 116 -4.31 15.84 9.67
N VAL A 117 -4.62 14.55 9.47
CA VAL A 117 -5.23 13.71 10.52
C VAL A 117 -4.15 13.28 11.51
N SER A 118 -4.17 13.88 12.68
CA SER A 118 -3.40 13.44 13.85
C SER A 118 -4.28 12.62 14.79
N ASN A 119 -3.72 11.58 15.39
CA ASN A 119 -4.37 10.71 16.37
C ASN A 119 -5.74 10.17 15.89
N ALA A 120 -5.72 9.32 14.85
CA ALA A 120 -6.90 8.64 14.33
C ALA A 120 -7.72 7.86 15.38
N ALA A 121 -7.11 7.46 16.50
CA ALA A 121 -7.79 6.74 17.56
C ALA A 121 -8.71 7.61 18.45
N SER A 122 -8.58 8.95 18.41
CA SER A 122 -9.39 9.84 19.26
C SER A 122 -10.77 10.16 18.71
N TYR A 123 -11.08 9.76 17.48
CA TYR A 123 -12.39 10.03 16.86
C TYR A 123 -13.48 9.13 17.45
N ASP A 124 -14.74 9.54 17.25
CA ASP A 124 -15.91 8.81 17.75
C ASP A 124 -16.30 7.64 16.83
N PHE A 125 -15.99 6.42 17.26
CA PHE A 125 -16.30 5.16 16.57
C PHE A 125 -17.56 4.45 17.12
N SER A 126 -18.33 5.10 18.00
CA SER A 126 -19.48 4.48 18.68
C SER A 126 -20.65 4.11 17.75
N SER A 127 -20.74 4.77 16.59
CA SER A 127 -21.86 4.60 15.67
C SER A 127 -21.58 3.51 14.65
N ARG A 128 -22.61 2.71 14.38
CA ARG A 128 -22.59 1.68 13.32
C ARG A 128 -22.40 2.28 11.93
N SER A 129 -22.98 3.45 11.68
CA SER A 129 -22.92 4.13 10.40
C SER A 129 -22.57 5.60 10.55
N ARG A 130 -21.96 6.15 9.50
CA ARG A 130 -21.64 7.57 9.35
C ARG A 130 -22.08 8.03 7.96
N THR A 131 -22.32 9.32 7.81
CA THR A 131 -22.73 9.92 6.54
C THR A 131 -21.78 11.07 6.19
N PRO A 132 -20.56 10.77 5.71
CA PRO A 132 -19.66 11.80 5.19
C PRO A 132 -20.25 12.49 3.95
N GLN A 133 -19.91 13.77 3.82
CA GLN A 133 -20.15 14.57 2.63
C GLN A 133 -18.93 14.55 1.69
N GLU A 134 -19.11 14.99 0.45
CA GLU A 134 -17.99 15.26 -0.45
C GLU A 134 -16.94 16.17 0.20
N GLY A 135 -15.67 15.81 0.03
CA GLY A 135 -14.53 16.48 0.64
C GLY A 135 -14.24 16.07 2.08
N GLU A 136 -15.17 15.44 2.79
CA GLU A 136 -14.94 14.97 4.16
C GLU A 136 -14.06 13.72 4.22
N LEU A 137 -13.48 13.52 5.41
CA LEU A 137 -12.60 12.40 5.72
C LEU A 137 -13.30 11.41 6.65
N VAL A 138 -13.21 10.14 6.28
CA VAL A 138 -13.62 9.00 7.10
C VAL A 138 -12.38 8.32 7.67
N VAL A 139 -12.35 8.13 8.97
CA VAL A 139 -11.35 7.35 9.68
C VAL A 139 -11.93 5.97 9.95
N MET A 140 -11.16 4.92 9.66
CA MET A 140 -11.54 3.53 9.88
C MET A 140 -10.51 2.82 10.74
N GLU A 141 -10.98 2.00 11.67
CA GLU A 141 -10.16 1.03 12.41
C GLU A 141 -10.56 -0.38 11.96
N ASN A 142 -9.60 -1.21 11.58
CA ASN A 142 -9.85 -2.61 11.27
C ASN A 142 -9.68 -3.52 12.51
N ILE A 143 -10.12 -4.79 12.41
CA ILE A 143 -9.99 -5.76 13.51
C ILE A 143 -8.54 -6.08 13.90
N SER A 144 -7.57 -5.75 13.05
CA SER A 144 -6.14 -5.89 13.35
C SER A 144 -5.57 -4.68 14.10
N GLY A 145 -6.37 -3.63 14.35
CA GLY A 145 -5.98 -2.39 15.01
C GLY A 145 -5.19 -1.43 14.12
N ASN A 146 -5.22 -1.62 12.80
CA ASN A 146 -4.65 -0.67 11.84
C ASN A 146 -5.67 0.39 11.48
N PHE A 147 -5.18 1.57 11.10
CA PHE A 147 -6.02 2.70 10.72
C PHE A 147 -5.93 2.99 9.24
N ALA A 148 -7.05 3.40 8.66
CA ALA A 148 -7.12 3.97 7.32
C ALA A 148 -7.90 5.28 7.37
N VAL A 149 -7.52 6.22 6.49
CA VAL A 149 -8.29 7.43 6.24
C VAL A 149 -8.72 7.41 4.78
N ILE A 150 -10.00 7.67 4.55
CA ILE A 150 -10.63 7.73 3.24
C ILE A 150 -11.18 9.14 3.07
N LYS A 151 -10.80 9.83 2.00
CA LYS A 151 -11.42 11.07 1.55
C LYS A 151 -12.50 10.75 0.53
N ILE A 152 -13.69 11.30 0.73
CA ILE A 152 -14.75 11.30 -0.28
C ILE A 152 -14.40 12.39 -1.28
N VAL A 153 -14.10 12.02 -2.53
CA VAL A 153 -13.67 12.96 -3.56
C VAL A 153 -14.85 13.45 -4.38
N ASP A 154 -15.74 12.54 -4.77
CA ASP A 154 -16.87 12.82 -5.68
C ASP A 154 -17.95 11.73 -5.48
N ILE A 155 -19.22 12.12 -5.49
CA ILE A 155 -20.39 11.25 -5.39
C ILE A 155 -21.30 11.54 -6.58
N LYS A 156 -21.55 10.52 -7.41
CA LYS A 156 -22.53 10.57 -8.49
C LYS A 156 -23.75 9.75 -8.15
N ASP A 157 -24.94 10.29 -8.40
CA ASP A 157 -26.22 9.64 -8.13
C ASP A 157 -27.13 9.64 -9.37
N CYS A 158 -27.35 8.44 -9.93
CA CYS A 158 -28.16 8.26 -11.14
C CYS A 158 -29.66 8.54 -10.95
N THR A 159 -30.15 8.59 -9.71
CA THR A 159 -31.55 8.90 -9.39
C THR A 159 -31.82 10.40 -9.29
N ARG A 160 -30.79 11.21 -9.54
CA ARG A 160 -30.78 12.67 -9.41
C ARG A 160 -30.29 13.32 -10.68
N SER A 161 -29.07 13.86 -10.66
CA SER A 161 -28.47 14.66 -11.72
C SER A 161 -27.50 13.86 -12.60
N ASP A 162 -27.02 12.72 -12.13
CA ASP A 162 -25.98 11.97 -12.81
C ASP A 162 -26.53 10.84 -13.67
N SER A 163 -25.66 10.29 -14.51
CA SER A 163 -25.99 9.17 -15.39
C SER A 163 -25.71 7.81 -14.76
N ILE A 164 -24.90 7.77 -13.70
CA ILE A 164 -24.42 6.54 -13.04
C ILE A 164 -24.30 6.77 -11.53
N ASP A 165 -24.38 5.67 -10.77
CA ASP A 165 -23.99 5.67 -9.36
C ASP A 165 -22.49 5.36 -9.28
N GLU A 166 -21.68 6.34 -8.87
CA GLU A 166 -20.22 6.18 -8.76
C GLU A 166 -19.71 6.95 -7.54
N LEU A 167 -18.82 6.32 -6.77
CA LEU A 167 -18.13 6.94 -5.65
C LEU A 167 -16.64 6.99 -5.98
N THR A 168 -16.06 8.18 -5.92
CA THR A 168 -14.61 8.36 -6.00
C THR A 168 -14.04 8.59 -4.61
N ILE A 169 -13.06 7.76 -4.23
CA ILE A 169 -12.35 7.87 -2.97
C ILE A 169 -10.84 7.98 -3.16
N GLU A 170 -10.21 8.74 -2.28
CA GLU A 170 -8.77 8.67 -2.04
C GLU A 170 -8.55 8.04 -0.67
N TYR A 171 -7.58 7.13 -0.53
CA TYR A 171 -7.32 6.49 0.75
C TYR A 171 -5.83 6.43 1.08
N VAL A 172 -5.55 6.42 2.39
CA VAL A 172 -4.24 6.11 2.96
C VAL A 172 -4.43 5.11 4.09
N ILE A 173 -3.67 4.01 4.07
CA ILE A 173 -3.63 3.01 5.14
C ILE A 173 -2.29 3.11 5.86
N ASN A 174 -2.36 3.23 7.18
CA ASN A 174 -1.21 3.20 8.05
C ASN A 174 -0.92 1.77 8.50
N PRO A 175 0.25 1.21 8.15
CA PRO A 175 0.68 -0.07 8.72
C PRO A 175 1.11 0.09 10.18
N ASP A 176 1.35 -1.04 10.84
CA ASP A 176 1.96 -1.10 12.16
C ASP A 176 1.16 -0.34 13.25
N LYS A 177 -0.17 -0.27 13.10
CA LYS A 177 -1.10 0.39 14.05
C LYS A 177 -0.81 1.87 14.29
N GLN A 178 -0.16 2.54 13.34
CA GLN A 178 0.14 3.97 13.44
C GLN A 178 -1.15 4.81 13.34
N VAL A 179 -1.31 5.74 14.28
CA VAL A 179 -2.52 6.59 14.39
C VAL A 179 -2.37 7.94 13.69
N ASP A 180 -1.14 8.38 13.42
CA ASP A 180 -0.86 9.66 12.80
C ASP A 180 -0.66 9.54 11.28
N PHE A 181 -1.35 10.39 10.53
CA PHE A 181 -1.26 10.48 9.06
C PHE A 181 -0.48 11.70 8.59
N THR A 182 -0.01 12.53 9.52
CA THR A 182 0.96 13.60 9.29
C THR A 182 2.30 13.08 8.78
#